data_AF-X6LCM7-F1
#
_entry.id   AF-X6LCM7-F1
#
_cell.length_a   1.000
_cell.length_b   1.000
_cell.length_c   1.000
_cell.angle_alpha   90.00
_cell.angle_beta   90.00
_cell.angle_gamma   90.00
#
_symmetry.space_group_name_H-M   'P 1'
#
loop_
_entity.id
_entity.type
_entity.pdbx_description
1 polymer ?
#
loop_
_entity_poly.entity_id
_entity_poly.type
_entity_poly.pdbx_seq_one_letter_code
_entity_poly.pdbx_strand_id
1 'polypeptide(L)'
;KKKKKKKKIAEAKRCNRKTVLQPEEADEWNSSEMSLVEQEMTKQIESLIDEQISKIKTKQEWQTELERRALASDFAVTNVPSFLICSHARICLTIVVINKNNVLKWDEYEVAYWLSSIGCEEYMQVFFQNKIRGDMLLYDLTPEFLQKDLRVRGLHVNTLIRAIQELKTVLTI
;
A
#
# COMPACT_ATOMS: atom_id res chain seq x y z
N LYS A 1 12.06 -34.41 -7.53
CA LYS A 1 13.38 -34.54 -8.22
C LYS A 1 13.90 -33.16 -8.69
N LYS A 2 14.49 -32.31 -7.83
CA LYS A 2 15.34 -31.16 -8.27
C LYS A 2 16.40 -30.85 -7.19
N LYS A 3 17.28 -31.83 -6.95
CA LYS A 3 18.63 -31.59 -6.42
C LYS A 3 19.47 -31.06 -7.59
N LYS A 4 20.25 -29.99 -7.37
CA LYS A 4 21.44 -29.51 -8.13
C LYS A 4 21.34 -28.04 -8.55
N LYS A 5 21.78 -27.13 -7.67
CA LYS A 5 22.53 -25.93 -8.07
C LYS A 5 23.37 -25.36 -6.92
N LYS A 6 24.18 -26.22 -6.30
CA LYS A 6 25.38 -25.80 -5.54
C LYS A 6 26.57 -26.05 -6.47
N LYS A 7 27.09 -25.02 -7.14
CA LYS A 7 28.41 -25.09 -7.78
C LYS A 7 28.96 -23.69 -8.04
N LYS A 8 30.11 -23.42 -7.40
CA LYS A 8 31.19 -22.54 -7.83
C LYS A 8 30.94 -21.03 -7.86
N ILE A 9 31.28 -20.38 -6.73
CA ILE A 9 32.15 -19.21 -6.75
C ILE A 9 33.20 -19.46 -5.66
N ALA A 10 34.24 -20.19 -6.04
CA ALA A 10 35.50 -20.17 -5.33
C ALA A 10 36.46 -19.35 -6.19
N GLU A 11 37.37 -18.64 -5.51
CA GLU A 11 38.67 -18.26 -6.06
C GLU A 11 38.73 -16.94 -6.87
N ALA A 12 38.67 -15.82 -6.14
CA ALA A 12 39.45 -14.64 -6.50
C ALA A 12 40.60 -14.51 -5.47
N LYS A 13 41.71 -15.16 -5.82
CA LYS A 13 43.00 -15.03 -5.14
C LYS A 13 43.48 -13.58 -5.25
N ARG A 14 43.66 -12.96 -4.08
CA ARG A 14 44.96 -12.45 -3.62
C ARG A 14 45.80 -11.74 -4.70
N CYS A 15 45.54 -10.46 -4.87
CA CYS A 15 46.48 -9.43 -5.35
C CYS A 15 46.16 -8.18 -4.53
N ASN A 16 47.10 -7.34 -4.13
CA ASN A 16 48.54 -7.36 -4.16
C ASN A 16 48.95 -6.25 -3.19
N ARG A 17 50.05 -6.46 -2.47
CA ARG A 17 50.87 -5.48 -1.75
C ARG A 17 50.20 -4.17 -1.28
N LYS A 18 50.13 -4.06 0.05
CA LYS A 18 50.29 -2.78 0.77
C LYS A 18 51.50 -2.04 0.19
N THR A 19 51.25 -1.09 -0.71
CA THR A 19 52.10 0.09 -0.85
C THR A 19 51.87 0.88 0.44
N VAL A 20 52.91 0.90 1.28
CA VAL A 20 53.02 1.83 2.39
C VAL A 20 53.04 3.21 1.77
N LEU A 21 51.88 3.87 1.79
CA LEU A 21 51.75 5.29 1.47
C LEU A 21 52.61 6.05 2.47
N GLN A 22 53.49 6.88 1.92
CA GLN A 22 54.25 7.87 2.65
C GLN A 22 53.27 8.73 3.46
N PRO A 23 53.47 8.94 4.77
CA PRO A 23 52.57 9.74 5.61
C PRO A 23 52.62 11.25 5.34
N GLU A 24 53.31 11.69 4.28
CA GLU A 24 53.69 13.09 4.07
C GLU A 24 52.79 13.81 3.05
N GLU A 25 51.87 13.09 2.41
CA GLU A 25 50.76 13.62 1.61
C GLU A 25 49.43 13.36 2.33
N ALA A 26 49.38 13.66 3.63
CA ALA A 26 48.10 13.82 4.31
C ALA A 26 47.48 15.11 3.77
N ASP A 27 46.77 14.96 2.66
CA ASP A 27 46.00 15.97 1.96
C ASP A 27 45.39 16.95 2.98
N GLU A 28 45.84 18.20 2.97
CA GLU A 28 45.07 19.31 3.50
C GLU A 28 43.81 19.38 2.64
N TRP A 29 42.77 18.63 3.05
CA TRP A 29 41.46 18.75 2.46
C TRP A 29 41.03 20.20 2.65
N ASN A 30 41.04 20.92 1.54
CA ASN A 30 40.74 22.33 1.50
C ASN A 30 39.34 22.50 2.10
N SER A 31 39.23 23.21 3.22
CA SER A 31 37.99 23.28 4.01
C SER A 31 36.77 23.74 3.19
N SER A 32 37.00 24.44 2.09
CA SER A 32 35.99 24.87 1.12
C SER A 32 35.42 23.73 0.27
N GLU A 33 36.21 22.72 -0.11
CA GLU A 33 35.76 21.57 -0.90
C GLU A 33 34.93 20.61 -0.06
N MET A 34 35.30 20.42 1.21
CA MET A 34 34.53 19.61 2.16
C MET A 34 33.14 20.22 2.42
N SER A 35 33.06 21.55 2.52
CA SER A 35 31.79 22.27 2.71
C SER A 35 30.82 22.10 1.54
N LEU A 36 31.31 22.08 0.30
CA LEU A 36 30.47 21.89 -0.88
C LEU A 36 29.89 20.47 -0.94
N VAL A 37 30.69 19.46 -0.60
CA VAL A 37 30.25 18.06 -0.57
C VAL A 37 29.22 17.84 0.54
N GLU A 38 29.44 18.40 1.73
CA GLU A 38 28.46 18.36 2.82
C GLU A 38 27.14 19.01 2.41
N GLN A 39 27.20 20.18 1.76
CA GLN A 39 26.01 20.88 1.29
C GLN A 39 25.23 20.11 0.21
N GLU A 40 25.92 19.40 -0.67
CA GLU A 40 25.27 18.57 -1.69
C GLU A 40 24.62 17.33 -1.07
N MET A 41 25.30 16.69 -0.11
CA MET A 41 24.76 15.54 0.60
C MET A 41 23.52 15.91 1.42
N THR A 42 23.53 17.07 2.11
CA THR A 42 22.34 17.53 2.85
C THR A 42 21.16 17.80 1.92
N LYS A 43 21.38 18.43 0.76
CA LYS A 43 20.32 18.62 -0.24
C LYS A 43 19.71 17.31 -0.73
N GLN A 44 20.53 16.29 -0.98
CA GLN A 44 20.04 14.97 -1.40
C GLN A 44 19.21 14.29 -0.31
N ILE A 45 19.63 14.40 0.95
CA ILE A 45 18.89 13.87 2.10
C ILE A 45 17.55 14.60 2.25
N GLU A 46 17.54 15.93 2.20
CA GLU A 46 16.33 16.75 2.27
C GLU A 46 15.34 16.38 1.16
N SER A 47 15.81 16.28 -0.08
CA SER A 47 14.97 15.88 -1.22
C SER A 47 14.33 14.49 -1.04
N LEU A 48 15.06 13.54 -0.44
CA LEU A 48 14.55 12.19 -0.22
C LEU A 48 13.53 12.17 0.94
N ILE A 49 13.77 12.95 1.99
CA ILE A 49 12.84 13.10 3.11
C ILE A 49 11.52 13.72 2.64
N ASP A 50 11.57 14.77 1.84
CA ASP A 50 10.37 15.43 1.31
C ASP A 50 9.52 14.49 0.46
N GLU A 51 10.15 13.66 -0.37
CA GLU A 51 9.45 12.63 -1.16
C GLU A 51 8.72 11.63 -0.24
N GLN A 52 9.37 11.19 0.85
CA GLN A 52 8.77 10.27 1.81
C GLN A 52 7.66 10.92 2.64
N ILE A 53 7.83 12.18 3.07
CA ILE A 53 6.79 12.94 3.78
C ILE A 53 5.56 13.09 2.89
N SER A 54 5.73 13.40 1.60
CA SER A 54 4.62 13.50 0.65
C SER A 54 3.83 12.19 0.52
N LYS A 55 4.53 11.05 0.44
CA LYS A 55 3.89 9.71 0.42
C LYS A 55 3.15 9.38 1.72
N ILE A 56 3.70 9.77 2.87
CA ILE A 56 3.05 9.54 4.17
C ILE A 56 1.80 10.42 4.31
N LYS A 57 1.92 11.70 3.93
CA LYS A 57 0.83 12.69 4.04
C LYS A 57 -0.39 12.26 3.23
N THR A 58 -0.19 11.86 1.98
CA THR A 58 -1.27 11.37 1.11
C THR A 58 -1.97 10.12 1.66
N LYS A 59 -1.23 9.23 2.33
CA LYS A 59 -1.80 8.05 3.01
C LYS A 59 -2.63 8.43 4.24
N GLN A 60 -2.17 9.40 5.04
CA GLN A 60 -2.88 9.88 6.22
C GLN A 60 -4.16 10.63 5.86
N GLU A 61 -4.12 11.50 4.85
CA GLU A 61 -5.30 12.24 4.37
C GLU A 61 -6.44 11.29 3.95
N TRP A 62 -6.11 10.19 3.29
CA TRP A 62 -7.10 9.17 2.91
C TRP A 62 -7.74 8.49 4.13
N GLN A 63 -6.93 8.16 5.15
CA GLN A 63 -7.44 7.59 6.39
C GLN A 63 -8.34 8.58 7.13
N THR A 64 -7.93 9.85 7.23
CA THR A 64 -8.72 10.90 7.89
C THR A 64 -10.02 11.20 7.14
N GLU A 65 -10.02 11.17 5.80
CA GLU A 65 -11.26 11.37 5.02
C GLU A 65 -12.24 10.21 5.20
N LEU A 66 -11.75 8.96 5.29
CA LEU A 66 -12.59 7.80 5.63
C LEU A 66 -13.22 7.95 7.02
N GLU A 67 -12.43 8.32 8.01
CA GLU A 67 -12.92 8.56 9.38
C GLU A 67 -13.92 9.71 9.41
N ARG A 68 -13.64 10.81 8.70
CA ARG A 68 -14.55 11.95 8.59
C ARG A 68 -15.89 11.54 7.98
N ARG A 69 -15.90 10.72 6.92
CA ARG A 69 -17.14 10.23 6.29
C ARG A 69 -17.90 9.24 7.17
N ALA A 70 -17.20 8.37 7.88
CA ALA A 70 -17.81 7.49 8.88
C ALA A 70 -18.51 8.27 10.00
N LEU A 71 -18.03 9.50 10.30
CA LEU A 71 -18.62 10.41 11.28
C LEU A 71 -19.68 11.38 10.69
N ALA A 72 -19.65 11.65 9.39
CA ALA A 72 -20.30 12.84 8.82
C ALA A 72 -21.81 12.74 8.59
N SER A 73 -22.43 11.61 8.25
CA SER A 73 -23.86 11.62 7.92
C SER A 73 -24.48 10.23 7.68
N ASP A 74 -25.69 10.05 8.23
CA ASP A 74 -26.83 9.29 7.69
C ASP A 74 -26.68 7.81 7.29
N PHE A 75 -25.53 7.18 7.51
CA PHE A 75 -25.38 5.71 7.39
C PHE A 75 -25.93 4.94 8.60
N ALA A 76 -26.54 5.63 9.57
CA ALA A 76 -27.26 5.01 10.67
C ALA A 76 -28.65 4.56 10.21
N VAL A 77 -28.72 3.48 9.44
CA VAL A 77 -29.92 2.63 9.48
C VAL A 77 -29.98 2.09 10.91
N THR A 78 -31.11 2.36 11.53
CA THR A 78 -31.40 2.13 12.93
C THR A 78 -31.18 0.68 13.35
N ASN A 79 -30.82 0.53 14.63
CA ASN A 79 -30.87 -0.71 15.43
C ASN A 79 -29.54 -1.49 15.52
N VAL A 80 -28.61 -0.99 16.33
CA VAL A 80 -27.57 -1.82 16.97
C VAL A 80 -27.61 -1.64 18.49
N PRO A 81 -27.64 -2.73 19.28
CA PRO A 81 -27.68 -2.68 20.74
C PRO A 81 -26.42 -2.02 21.34
N SER A 82 -26.65 -1.27 22.42
CA SER A 82 -25.73 -0.34 23.10
C SER A 82 -24.50 -0.95 23.80
N PHE A 83 -24.01 -2.11 23.38
CA PHE A 83 -22.91 -2.83 24.05
C PHE A 83 -21.75 -3.06 23.09
N LEU A 84 -20.90 -2.05 22.88
CA LEU A 84 -19.48 -2.21 22.51
C LEU A 84 -18.82 -0.82 22.33
N ILE A 85 -18.51 -0.16 23.45
CA ILE A 85 -17.53 0.92 23.48
C ILE A 85 -16.26 0.31 24.09
N CYS A 86 -15.28 -0.05 23.26
CA CYS A 86 -14.04 -0.64 23.73
C CYS A 86 -12.93 0.43 23.75
N SER A 87 -12.32 0.63 24.93
CA SER A 87 -11.33 1.67 25.23
C SER A 87 -9.91 1.43 24.68
N HIS A 88 -9.77 0.73 23.55
CA HIS A 88 -8.48 0.62 22.85
C HIS A 88 -8.52 1.47 21.59
N ALA A 89 -7.72 2.54 21.58
CA ALA A 89 -7.53 3.47 20.48
C ALA A 89 -6.75 2.84 19.30
N ARG A 90 -7.30 1.78 18.71
CA ARG A 90 -6.95 1.29 17.38
C ARG A 90 -8.21 0.78 16.70
N ILE A 91 -8.77 1.66 15.87
CA ILE A 91 -9.80 1.37 14.88
C ILE A 91 -11.05 0.78 15.53
N CYS A 92 -11.89 1.66 16.08
CA CYS A 92 -13.31 1.35 16.25
C CYS A 92 -13.85 1.10 14.84
N LEU A 93 -13.81 -0.17 14.43
CA LEU A 93 -14.40 -0.68 13.21
C LEU A 93 -15.91 -0.53 13.41
N THR A 94 -16.43 0.67 13.18
CA THR A 94 -17.85 0.89 12.98
C THR A 94 -18.27 -0.15 11.95
N ILE A 95 -19.12 -1.08 12.38
CA ILE A 95 -19.72 -2.10 11.54
C ILE A 95 -20.62 -1.35 10.56
N VAL A 96 -20.03 -0.84 9.50
CA VAL A 96 -20.75 -0.30 8.35
C VAL A 96 -21.29 -1.53 7.65
N VAL A 97 -22.55 -1.88 7.94
CA VAL A 97 -23.23 -2.99 7.27
C VAL A 97 -23.40 -2.59 5.80
N ILE A 98 -22.50 -3.04 4.94
CA ILE A 98 -22.62 -2.80 3.50
C ILE A 98 -23.83 -3.57 2.99
N ASN A 99 -24.77 -2.87 2.36
CA ASN A 99 -25.93 -3.52 1.76
C ASN A 99 -25.52 -4.21 0.45
N LYS A 100 -25.33 -5.53 0.51
CA LYS A 100 -24.97 -6.39 -0.63
C LYS A 100 -26.07 -6.51 -1.70
N ASN A 101 -27.29 -6.06 -1.42
CA ASN A 101 -28.38 -6.10 -2.40
C ASN A 101 -28.30 -4.95 -3.41
N ASN A 102 -27.42 -3.97 -3.19
CA ASN A 102 -27.34 -2.77 -4.00
C ASN A 102 -25.90 -2.47 -4.47
N VAL A 103 -25.13 -3.52 -4.78
CA VAL A 103 -23.73 -3.41 -5.21
C VAL A 103 -23.58 -2.49 -6.42
N LEU A 104 -24.56 -2.46 -7.33
CA LEU A 104 -24.52 -1.60 -8.52
C LEU A 104 -24.43 -0.11 -8.22
N LYS A 105 -24.90 0.34 -7.05
CA LYS A 105 -24.83 1.74 -6.64
C LYS A 105 -23.67 2.04 -5.71
N TRP A 106 -22.79 1.06 -5.46
CA TRP A 106 -21.66 1.28 -4.57
C TRP A 106 -20.73 2.35 -5.12
N ASP A 107 -20.39 3.30 -4.27
CA ASP A 107 -19.35 4.29 -4.55
C ASP A 107 -17.94 3.70 -4.36
N GLU A 108 -16.90 4.46 -4.69
CA GLU A 108 -15.52 3.99 -4.53
C GLU A 108 -15.12 3.72 -3.06
N TYR A 109 -15.85 4.29 -2.10
CA TYR A 109 -15.59 4.10 -0.66
C TYR A 109 -16.22 2.80 -0.16
N GLU A 110 -17.44 2.49 -0.59
CA GLU A 110 -18.13 1.22 -0.31
C GLU A 110 -17.37 0.04 -0.91
N VAL A 111 -16.85 0.19 -2.15
CA VAL A 111 -15.97 -0.82 -2.77
C VAL A 111 -14.68 -1.01 -1.97
N ALA A 112 -14.03 0.09 -1.55
CA ALA A 112 -12.83 0.01 -0.72
C ALA A 112 -13.12 -0.66 0.63
N TYR A 113 -14.22 -0.31 1.29
CA TYR A 113 -14.59 -0.93 2.56
C TYR A 113 -14.93 -2.43 2.39
N TRP A 114 -15.60 -2.80 1.30
CA TRP A 114 -15.81 -4.21 0.95
C TRP A 114 -14.49 -4.98 0.78
N LEU A 115 -13.45 -4.39 0.17
CA LEU A 115 -12.12 -5.00 0.09
C LEU A 115 -11.53 -5.29 1.48
N SER A 116 -11.72 -4.39 2.44
CA SER A 116 -11.32 -4.61 3.83
C SER A 116 -12.06 -5.79 4.44
N SER A 117 -13.37 -5.91 4.17
CA SER A 117 -14.21 -7.00 4.72
C SER A 117 -13.79 -8.40 4.25
N ILE A 118 -13.13 -8.51 3.10
CA ILE A 118 -12.61 -9.77 2.54
C ILE A 118 -11.11 -9.98 2.82
N GLY A 119 -10.48 -9.12 3.64
CA GLY A 119 -9.05 -9.20 3.99
C GLY A 119 -8.10 -8.77 2.87
N CYS A 120 -8.56 -7.87 2.00
CA CYS A 120 -7.81 -7.30 0.89
C CYS A 120 -7.59 -5.79 1.07
N GLU A 121 -7.46 -5.32 2.31
CA GLU A 121 -7.37 -3.90 2.67
C GLU A 121 -6.17 -3.18 2.03
N GLU A 122 -5.10 -3.90 1.73
CA GLU A 122 -3.92 -3.33 1.06
C GLU A 122 -4.20 -2.77 -0.34
N TYR A 123 -5.27 -3.23 -0.99
CA TYR A 123 -5.66 -2.76 -2.32
C TYR A 123 -6.72 -1.65 -2.28
N MET A 124 -7.22 -1.27 -1.10
CA MET A 124 -8.23 -0.21 -0.96
C MET A 124 -7.79 1.09 -1.63
N GLN A 125 -6.55 1.52 -1.36
CA GLN A 125 -6.01 2.74 -1.93
C GLN A 125 -5.92 2.67 -3.46
N VAL A 126 -5.52 1.51 -4.00
CA VAL A 126 -5.38 1.32 -5.46
C VAL A 126 -6.75 1.34 -6.13
N PHE A 127 -7.74 0.64 -5.59
CA PHE A 127 -9.11 0.66 -6.13
C PHE A 127 -9.74 2.05 -6.04
N PHE A 128 -9.49 2.75 -4.94
CA PHE A 128 -9.96 4.12 -4.73
C PHE A 128 -9.34 5.11 -5.73
N GLN A 129 -8.02 5.05 -5.93
CA GLN A 129 -7.30 5.91 -6.89
C GLN A 129 -7.75 5.66 -8.33
N ASN A 130 -8.06 4.41 -8.67
CA ASN A 130 -8.60 4.03 -9.98
C ASN A 130 -10.11 4.27 -10.11
N LYS A 131 -10.75 4.87 -9.10
CA LYS A 131 -12.18 5.21 -9.10
C LYS A 131 -13.09 4.03 -9.45
N ILE A 132 -12.74 2.85 -8.93
CA ILE A 132 -13.52 1.63 -9.11
C ILE A 132 -14.81 1.74 -8.29
N ARG A 133 -15.93 1.84 -8.99
CA ARG A 133 -17.29 1.84 -8.42
C ARG A 133 -17.91 0.44 -8.50
N GLY A 134 -19.09 0.26 -7.92
CA GLY A 134 -19.78 -1.02 -7.84
C GLY A 134 -20.20 -1.62 -9.19
N ASP A 135 -20.56 -0.79 -10.16
CA ASP A 135 -20.84 -1.20 -11.54
C ASP A 135 -19.59 -1.79 -12.21
N MET A 136 -18.47 -1.06 -12.14
CA MET A 136 -17.18 -1.51 -12.65
C MET A 136 -16.70 -2.78 -11.91
N LEU A 137 -16.91 -2.85 -10.59
CA LEU A 137 -16.57 -4.00 -9.74
C LEU A 137 -17.17 -5.30 -10.27
N LEU A 138 -18.42 -5.23 -10.74
CA LEU A 138 -19.15 -6.40 -11.19
C LEU A 138 -18.84 -6.75 -12.65
N TYR A 139 -18.76 -5.76 -13.54
CA TYR A 139 -18.75 -6.05 -14.98
C TYR A 139 -17.37 -5.92 -15.63
N ASP A 140 -16.53 -5.02 -15.14
CA ASP A 140 -15.29 -4.63 -15.85
C ASP A 140 -14.04 -5.30 -15.26
N LEU A 141 -14.13 -5.80 -14.03
CA LEU A 141 -12.99 -6.43 -13.35
C LEU A 141 -12.73 -7.86 -13.81
N THR A 142 -11.75 -7.98 -14.70
CA THR A 142 -11.16 -9.24 -15.15
C THR A 142 -9.91 -9.62 -14.33
N PRO A 143 -9.55 -10.90 -14.21
CA PRO A 143 -8.31 -11.33 -13.56
C PRO A 143 -7.06 -10.66 -14.15
N GLU A 144 -7.06 -10.44 -15.46
CA GLU A 144 -5.98 -9.79 -16.18
C GLU A 144 -5.85 -8.31 -15.80
N PHE A 145 -6.97 -7.60 -15.68
CA PHE A 145 -7.01 -6.20 -15.25
C PHE A 145 -6.52 -6.05 -13.80
N LEU A 146 -6.97 -6.94 -12.90
CA LEU A 146 -6.50 -6.98 -11.52
C LEU A 146 -4.98 -7.12 -11.43
N GLN A 147 -4.41 -8.02 -12.24
CA GLN A 147 -2.98 -8.33 -12.16
C GLN A 147 -2.10 -7.29 -12.88
N LYS A 148 -2.53 -6.77 -14.03
CA LYS A 148 -1.73 -5.85 -14.86
C LYS A 148 -1.89 -4.40 -14.43
N ASP A 149 -3.14 -3.95 -14.35
CA ASP A 149 -3.46 -2.53 -14.15
C ASP A 149 -3.46 -2.17 -12.67
N LEU A 150 -4.09 -3.01 -11.84
CA LEU A 150 -4.16 -2.80 -10.39
C LEU A 150 -2.99 -3.43 -9.61
N ARG A 151 -2.10 -4.15 -10.32
CA ARG A 151 -0.90 -4.82 -9.75
C ARG A 151 -1.20 -5.69 -8.52
N VAL A 152 -2.39 -6.30 -8.48
CA VAL A 152 -2.79 -7.21 -7.40
C VAL A 152 -1.92 -8.46 -7.43
N ARG A 153 -1.49 -8.92 -6.25
CA ARG A 153 -0.71 -10.16 -6.13
C ARG A 153 -1.54 -11.34 -6.62
N GLY A 154 -0.96 -12.21 -7.43
CA GLY A 154 -1.70 -13.33 -8.05
C GLY A 154 -2.46 -14.23 -7.07
N LEU A 155 -2.00 -14.36 -5.83
CA LEU A 155 -2.73 -15.08 -4.78
C LEU A 155 -4.07 -14.42 -4.43
N HIS A 156 -4.11 -13.09 -4.40
CA HIS A 156 -5.29 -12.31 -4.02
C HIS A 156 -6.24 -12.10 -5.20
N VAL A 157 -5.76 -12.21 -6.45
CA VAL A 157 -6.62 -12.15 -7.65
C VAL A 157 -7.73 -13.20 -7.58
N ASN A 158 -7.39 -14.45 -7.27
CA ASN A 158 -8.40 -15.51 -7.18
C ASN A 158 -9.39 -15.29 -6.03
N THR A 159 -8.92 -14.77 -4.90
CA THR A 159 -9.78 -14.40 -3.76
C THR A 159 -10.78 -13.33 -4.17
N LEU A 160 -10.32 -12.27 -4.85
CA LEU A 160 -11.17 -11.19 -5.33
C LEU A 160 -12.21 -11.68 -6.34
N ILE A 161 -11.81 -12.49 -7.31
CA ILE A 161 -12.72 -13.02 -8.32
C ILE A 161 -13.83 -13.87 -7.68
N ARG A 162 -13.49 -14.71 -6.70
CA ARG A 162 -14.50 -15.49 -5.95
C ARG A 162 -15.45 -14.57 -5.18
N ALA A 163 -14.92 -13.58 -4.48
CA ALA A 163 -15.75 -12.63 -3.74
C ALA A 163 -16.67 -11.80 -4.66
N ILE A 164 -16.21 -11.42 -5.85
CA ILE A 164 -17.03 -10.74 -6.86
C ILE A 164 -18.14 -11.68 -7.37
N GLN A 165 -17.83 -12.96 -7.59
CA GLN A 165 -18.84 -13.95 -7.99
C GLN A 165 -19.91 -14.12 -6.90
N GLU A 166 -19.53 -14.15 -5.63
CA GLU A 166 -20.47 -14.16 -4.51
C GLU A 166 -21.40 -12.94 -4.53
N LEU A 167 -20.86 -11.73 -4.79
CA LEU A 167 -21.69 -10.53 -4.93
C LEU A 167 -22.69 -10.64 -6.09
N LYS A 168 -22.29 -11.21 -7.23
CA LYS A 168 -23.17 -11.45 -8.37
C LYS A 168 -24.31 -12.39 -8.05
N THR A 169 -24.05 -13.44 -7.25
CA THR A 169 -25.10 -14.39 -6.85
C THR A 169 -26.18 -13.73 -5.99
N VAL A 170 -25.82 -12.75 -5.15
CA VAL A 170 -26.78 -12.01 -4.31
C VAL A 170 -27.70 -11.12 -5.15
N LEU A 171 -27.21 -10.59 -6.28
CA LEU A 171 -27.99 -9.71 -7.16
C LEU A 171 -28.95 -10.45 -8.10
N THR A 172 -28.79 -11.76 -8.29
CA THR A 172 -29.54 -12.53 -9.31
C THR A 172 -30.76 -13.26 -8.73
N ILE A 173 -31.39 -12.68 -7.70
CA ILE A 173 -32.62 -13.20 -7.06
C ILE A 173 -33.80 -12.28 -7.38
#